data_AF-A0A329ZGS4-F1
#
_entry.id   AF-A0A329ZGS4-F1
#
_cell.length_a   1.000
_cell.length_b   1.000
_cell.length_c   1.000
_cell.angle_alpha   90.00
_cell.angle_beta   90.00
_cell.angle_gamma   90.00
#
_symmetry.space_group_name_H-M   'P 1'
#
loop_
_entity.id
_entity.type
_entity.pdbx_description
1 polymer ?
#
loop_
_entity_poly.entity_id
_entity_poly.type
_entity_poly.pdbx_seq_one_letter_code
_entity_poly.pdbx_strand_id
1 'polypeptide(L)'
;MIEDSTLDYTIIRPGWFSYENEINYEVTYKGEAFKNPEARISRKSIADLVQRCIFENFRIRQVESNKLESNKLLDCFRINL
;
A
#
# COMPACT_ATOMS: atom_id res chain seq x y z
N MET A 1 19.04 2.53 0.59
CA MET A 1 17.77 1.80 0.81
C MET A 1 16.92 1.87 -0.46
N ILE A 2 15.82 1.11 -0.60
CA ILE A 2 14.90 1.24 -1.76
C ILE A 2 14.34 2.68 -1.83
N GLU A 3 14.06 3.28 -0.67
CA GLU A 3 13.54 4.65 -0.57
C GLU A 3 14.48 5.73 -1.14
N ASP A 4 15.79 5.48 -1.16
CA ASP A 4 16.81 6.41 -1.66
C ASP A 4 17.11 6.22 -3.15
N SER A 5 16.49 5.22 -3.78
CA SER A 5 16.75 4.92 -5.18
C SER A 5 16.04 5.91 -6.13
N THR A 6 16.55 5.99 -7.36
CA THR A 6 15.93 6.72 -8.48
C THR A 6 14.87 5.89 -9.20
N LEU A 7 14.48 4.74 -8.64
CA LEU A 7 13.48 3.87 -9.24
C LEU A 7 12.08 4.38 -8.90
N ASP A 8 11.19 4.18 -9.84
CA ASP A 8 9.77 4.27 -9.55
C ASP A 8 9.36 3.06 -8.73
N TYR A 9 8.84 3.30 -7.53
CA TYR A 9 8.48 2.23 -6.61
C TYR A 9 7.20 2.55 -5.85
N THR A 10 6.55 1.48 -5.44
CA THR A 10 5.49 1.50 -4.44
C THR A 10 5.86 0.49 -3.37
N ILE A 11 6.01 0.95 -2.13
CA ILE A 11 6.19 0.04 -0.99
C ILE A 11 4.82 -0.15 -0.35
N ILE A 12 4.43 -1.41 -0.20
CA ILE A 12 3.19 -1.83 0.45
C ILE A 12 3.53 -2.47 1.79
N ARG A 13 2.95 -1.96 2.89
CA ARG A 13 3.07 -2.53 4.23
C ARG A 13 1.73 -3.11 4.67
N PRO A 14 1.47 -4.39 4.40
CA PRO A 14 0.23 -5.03 4.83
C PRO A 14 0.23 -5.27 6.34
N GLY A 15 -0.97 -5.29 6.94
CA GLY A 15 -1.19 -5.87 8.26
C GLY A 15 -0.99 -7.39 8.28
N TRP A 16 -1.44 -8.05 9.34
CA TRP A 16 -1.36 -9.52 9.48
C TRP A 16 -2.10 -10.23 8.35
N PHE A 17 -1.59 -11.35 7.83
CA PHE A 17 -2.27 -12.07 6.74
C PHE A 17 -3.44 -12.93 7.23
N SER A 18 -4.47 -13.07 6.39
CA SER A 18 -5.52 -14.08 6.50
C SER A 18 -5.68 -14.90 5.22
N TYR A 19 -6.39 -16.02 5.36
CA TYR A 19 -6.78 -16.91 4.26
C TYR A 19 -8.17 -16.59 3.70
N GLU A 20 -8.82 -15.53 4.19
CA GLU A 20 -10.17 -15.17 3.79
C GLU A 20 -10.25 -14.89 2.28
N ASN A 21 -11.36 -15.32 1.69
CA ASN A 21 -11.56 -15.26 0.24
C ASN A 21 -12.31 -13.99 -0.18
N GLU A 22 -11.82 -12.82 0.23
CA GLU A 22 -12.48 -11.53 0.02
C GLU A 22 -11.51 -10.44 -0.43
N ILE A 23 -12.04 -9.35 -0.98
CA ILE A 23 -11.31 -8.11 -1.26
C ILE A 23 -11.90 -7.05 -0.33
N ASN A 24 -11.16 -6.69 0.71
CA ASN A 24 -11.63 -5.82 1.78
C ASN A 24 -10.42 -5.17 2.47
N TYR A 25 -10.06 -3.97 2.01
CA TYR A 25 -8.95 -3.22 2.54
C TYR A 25 -9.10 -1.72 2.32
N GLU A 26 -8.43 -0.95 3.15
CA GLU A 26 -8.20 0.48 2.99
C GLU A 26 -6.69 0.76 3.03
N VAL A 27 -6.28 1.88 2.43
CA VAL A 27 -4.90 2.32 2.34
C VAL A 27 -4.67 3.55 3.22
N THR A 28 -3.70 3.49 4.12
CA THR A 28 -3.15 4.61 4.91
C THR A 28 -1.73 4.95 4.43
N TYR A 29 -1.16 6.07 4.91
CA TYR A 29 0.21 6.47 4.53
C TYR A 29 1.21 6.35 5.67
N LYS A 30 2.51 6.41 5.30
CA LYS A 30 3.60 6.58 6.27
C LYS A 30 3.28 7.71 7.24
N GLY A 31 3.33 7.41 8.54
CA GLY A 31 3.10 8.40 9.59
C GLY A 31 1.66 8.43 10.10
N GLU A 32 0.72 7.78 9.40
CA GLU A 32 -0.60 7.51 9.93
C GLU A 32 -0.57 6.20 10.72
N ALA A 33 -1.28 6.16 11.85
CA ALA A 33 -1.50 4.91 12.56
C ALA A 33 -2.39 4.00 11.70
N PHE A 34 -2.11 2.70 11.71
CA PHE A 34 -3.07 1.73 11.20
C PHE A 34 -4.40 1.94 11.90
N LYS A 35 -5.47 2.19 11.14
CA LYS A 35 -6.80 2.36 11.73
C LYS A 35 -7.25 1.13 12.51
N ASN A 36 -6.74 -0.04 12.13
CA ASN A 36 -7.01 -1.30 12.81
C ASN A 36 -5.77 -2.21 12.85
N PRO A 37 -4.91 -2.08 13.88
CA PRO A 37 -3.64 -2.80 13.98
C PRO A 37 -3.77 -4.34 14.04
N GLU A 38 -4.88 -4.83 14.59
CA GLU A 38 -5.17 -6.26 14.75
C GLU A 38 -5.85 -6.88 13.52
N ALA A 39 -6.19 -6.06 12.52
CA ALA A 39 -6.92 -6.51 11.36
C ALA A 39 -6.07 -7.45 10.50
N ARG A 40 -6.67 -8.58 10.10
CA ARG A 40 -6.01 -9.52 9.19
C ARG A 40 -6.44 -9.29 7.74
N ILE A 41 -5.50 -8.98 6.87
CA ILE A 41 -5.73 -8.74 5.45
C ILE A 41 -5.62 -10.02 4.61
N SER A 42 -6.58 -10.23 3.71
CA SER A 42 -6.53 -11.35 2.78
C SER A 42 -5.47 -11.16 1.71
N ARG A 43 -4.88 -12.26 1.23
CA ARG A 43 -3.96 -12.22 0.08
C ARG A 43 -4.62 -11.69 -1.20
N LYS A 44 -5.94 -11.90 -1.34
CA LYS A 44 -6.73 -11.34 -2.45
C LYS A 44 -6.77 -9.82 -2.42
N SER A 45 -6.96 -9.23 -1.25
CA SER A 45 -6.92 -7.76 -1.07
C SER A 45 -5.58 -7.17 -1.48
N ILE A 46 -4.48 -7.84 -1.12
CA ILE A 46 -3.13 -7.37 -1.48
C ILE A 46 -2.89 -7.51 -2.98
N ALA A 47 -3.30 -8.63 -3.59
CA ALA A 47 -3.19 -8.82 -5.03
C ALA A 47 -4.00 -7.77 -5.82
N ASP A 48 -5.20 -7.43 -5.33
CA ASP A 48 -6.03 -6.36 -5.87
C ASP A 48 -5.32 -5.00 -5.79
N LEU A 49 -4.74 -4.64 -4.63
CA LEU A 49 -3.96 -3.41 -4.50
C LEU A 49 -2.74 -3.37 -5.44
N VAL A 50 -2.02 -4.49 -5.59
CA VAL A 50 -0.88 -4.59 -6.52
C VAL A 50 -1.34 -4.42 -7.97
N GLN A 51 -2.46 -5.04 -8.36
CA GLN A 51 -3.05 -4.87 -9.68
C GLN A 51 -3.31 -3.39 -9.97
N ARG A 52 -3.94 -2.68 -9.03
CA ARG A 52 -4.20 -1.24 -9.17
C ARG A 52 -2.91 -0.43 -9.31
N CYS A 53 -1.87 -0.76 -8.54
CA CYS A 53 -0.57 -0.10 -8.66
C CYS A 53 -0.03 -0.21 -10.09
N ILE A 54 -0.10 -1.40 -10.71
CA ILE A 54 0.48 -1.67 -12.03
C ILE A 54 -0.38 -1.11 -13.16
N PHE A 55 -1.69 -1.37 -13.16
CA PHE A 55 -2.56 -1.11 -14.31
C PHE A 55 -3.25 0.25 -14.27
N GLU A 56 -3.52 0.78 -13.09
CA GLU A 56 -4.12 2.11 -12.91
C GLU A 56 -3.07 3.18 -12.62
N ASN A 57 -1.78 2.79 -12.64
CA ASN A 57 -0.67 3.61 -12.16
C ASN A 57 -0.95 4.16 -10.74
N PHE A 58 -1.66 3.37 -9.92
CA PHE A 58 -2.16 3.82 -8.63
C PHE A 58 -0.98 4.10 -7.71
N ARG A 59 -0.69 5.40 -7.54
CA ARG A 59 0.23 5.93 -6.53
C ARG A 59 1.66 5.39 -6.64
N ILE A 60 2.13 5.19 -7.86
CA ILE A 60 3.56 4.97 -8.11
C ILE A 60 4.30 6.27 -7.83
N ARG A 61 5.37 6.22 -7.01
CA ARG A 61 6.30 7.34 -6.91
C ARG A 61 6.98 7.50 -8.26
N GLN A 62 6.71 8.61 -8.95
CA GLN A 62 7.46 9.00 -10.13
C GLN A 62 8.60 9.93 -9.72
N VAL A 63 9.83 9.62 -10.10
CA VAL A 63 11.00 10.49 -9.88
C VAL A 63 11.07 11.53 -11.02
N GLU A 64 10.05 12.37 -11.17
CA GLU A 64 10.17 13.54 -12.05
C GLU A 64 10.85 14.72 -11.32
N SER A 65 11.75 15.39 -12.03
CA SER A 65 12.80 16.31 -11.53
C SER A 65 12.35 17.59 -10.81
N ASN A 66 11.11 17.72 -10.32
CA ASN A 66 10.68 18.98 -9.70
C ASN A 66 9.49 18.93 -8.72
N LYS A 67 9.27 17.83 -8.00
CA LYS A 67 8.47 17.89 -6.76
C LYS A 67 8.68 16.67 -5.87
N LEU A 68 9.36 16.86 -4.75
CA LEU A 68 9.45 15.85 -3.69
C LEU A 68 8.13 15.83 -2.91
N GLU A 69 7.05 15.31 -3.48
CA GLU A 69 5.80 15.12 -2.74
C GLU A 69 5.97 13.93 -1.78
N SER A 70 5.78 14.22 -0.50
CA SER A 70 6.31 13.47 0.66
C SER A 70 5.53 12.23 1.07
N ASN A 71 4.59 11.72 0.26
CA ASN A 71 3.67 10.67 0.69
C ASN A 71 4.00 9.34 -0.03
N LYS A 72 5.01 8.63 0.50
CA LYS A 72 5.81 7.63 -0.25
C LYS A 72 5.69 6.18 0.20
N LEU A 73 4.72 5.84 1.06
CA LEU A 73 4.53 4.49 1.58
C LEU A 73 3.04 4.23 1.74
N LEU A 74 2.56 3.12 1.19
CA LEU A 74 1.18 2.70 1.34
C LEU A 74 1.11 1.60 2.39
N ASP A 75 0.34 1.87 3.43
CA ASP A 75 -0.02 0.90 4.46
C ASP A 75 -1.37 0.34 4.09
N CYS A 76 -1.52 -0.98 4.13
CA CYS A 76 -2.74 -1.64 3.71
C CYS A 76 -3.32 -2.47 4.86
N PHE A 77 -4.54 -2.17 5.27
CA PHE A 77 -5.23 -2.84 6.38
C PHE A 77 -6.66 -3.19 6.00
N ARG A 78 -7.28 -4.13 6.72
CA ARG A 78 -8.66 -4.57 6.46
C ARG A 78 -9.68 -3.62 7.11
N ILE A 79 -10.77 -3.32 6.40
CA ILE A 79 -11.80 -2.35 6.84
C ILE A 79 -12.69 -2.94 7.92
N ASN A 80 -13.17 -4.18 7.73
CA ASN A 80 -14.15 -4.82 8.62
C ASN A 80 -13.54 -6.05 9.31
N LEU A 81 -13.59 -6.13 10.64
CA LEU A 81 -13.24 -7.33 11.40
C LEU A 81 -14.30 -8.42 11.24
#